data_AF-A0A835QX18-F1
#
_entry.id   AF-A0A835QX18-F1
#
_cell.length_a   1.000
_cell.length_b   1.000
_cell.length_c   1.000
_cell.angle_alpha   90.00
_cell.angle_beta   90.00
_cell.angle_gamma   90.00
#
_symmetry.space_group_name_H-M   'P 1'
#
loop_
_entity.id
_entity.type
_entity.pdbx_description
1 polymer ?
#
loop_
_entity_poly.entity_id
_entity_poly.type
_entity_poly.pdbx_seq_one_letter_code
_entity_poly.pdbx_strand_id
1 'polypeptide(L)'
;MEVQHQITMLVWKLFMGLVPSRGWHSHRNLSQIMGLLLERRSRSCLLQLPCSILLQLVASCHLKDPRNSCTVATAMALDLFLSCDMGCVWELIFRLAIRVQRSSLAMVTVELEGSLLVVSQIKRWGGTEIKVWQGRVEGLSVYFLEPQNGMFWAGCIYGRNNDGDRFGYFCHAALEFLLQSEFRPDILHCHDWSSAPVAWLFKEHYKNYGLSNARVIFTIHNLEFGIYQIGKAMSSCDKATTVSNTYSKEISGNPAISPYLYKFHGILNGIDPDIWDPYNDNYIPVAYTSENLIEGKRAAKEALQQKLGLDKSDCPLVGIITRLTVQKGIHLIKHAIWRTIDRNGQVVLLGSAPDPRIQNDFVNLANQLHSSHGGRVRLCLTYDEPLSHLIYAGSDFILVPSIFEPCGLTQLVAMRYGSIPVVRKTGGLYDTIFDVDHDKERAQSVGLEPNGFSFEFADSGGVDYALNRAISAWYKSREWLNQLCKRVMEQDWSWNRPALDYIELYYAARK
;
A
#
# COMPACT_ATOMS: atom_id res chain seq x y z
N MET A 1 14.82 17.25 5.55
CA MET A 1 13.75 18.19 5.94
C MET A 1 13.04 18.90 4.77
N GLU A 2 13.69 19.34 3.68
CA GLU A 2 12.95 19.88 2.49
C GLU A 2 12.90 18.87 1.31
N VAL A 3 13.68 17.78 1.40
CA VAL A 3 13.84 16.75 0.36
C VAL A 3 12.82 15.61 0.50
N GLN A 4 12.44 15.26 1.73
CA GLN A 4 11.36 14.31 2.09
C GLN A 4 9.99 14.81 1.57
N HIS A 5 9.81 16.14 1.57
CA HIS A 5 8.58 16.84 1.15
C HIS A 5 8.28 16.78 -0.36
N GLN A 6 9.25 16.42 -1.23
CA GLN A 6 8.96 16.28 -2.68
C GLN A 6 8.98 14.83 -3.19
N ILE A 7 9.39 13.86 -2.37
CA ILE A 7 9.48 12.46 -2.78
C ILE A 7 8.10 11.79 -2.70
N THR A 8 7.33 12.03 -1.63
CA THR A 8 5.93 11.57 -1.55
C THR A 8 5.01 12.24 -2.58
N MET A 9 5.31 13.51 -2.92
CA MET A 9 4.55 14.34 -3.87
C MET A 9 4.47 13.81 -5.31
N LEU A 10 5.32 12.85 -5.69
CA LEU A 10 5.43 12.39 -7.08
C LEU A 10 5.12 10.88 -7.26
N VAL A 11 5.20 10.08 -6.18
CA VAL A 11 4.76 8.67 -6.10
C VAL A 11 3.35 8.48 -6.64
N TRP A 12 2.49 9.45 -6.35
CA TRP A 12 1.07 9.39 -6.70
C TRP A 12 0.73 10.19 -7.98
N LYS A 13 1.55 11.18 -8.37
CA LYS A 13 1.40 11.90 -9.66
C LYS A 13 1.65 10.99 -10.86
N LEU A 14 2.49 9.98 -10.70
CA LEU A 14 2.84 9.01 -11.74
C LEU A 14 1.81 7.89 -11.95
N PHE A 15 0.93 7.67 -10.99
CA PHE A 15 -0.30 6.88 -11.17
C PHE A 15 -1.40 7.67 -11.93
N MET A 16 -1.25 8.98 -12.11
CA MET A 16 -2.33 9.93 -12.45
C MET A 16 -2.18 10.67 -13.80
N GLY A 17 -1.09 10.49 -14.56
CA GLY A 17 -0.99 10.98 -15.94
C GLY A 17 -1.15 12.50 -16.17
N LEU A 18 -0.94 13.36 -15.17
CA LEU A 18 -1.18 14.81 -15.28
C LEU A 18 -0.10 15.65 -14.55
N VAL A 19 0.70 16.44 -15.27
CA VAL A 19 1.42 17.62 -14.73
C VAL A 19 1.54 18.74 -15.78
N PRO A 20 1.07 19.97 -15.49
CA PRO A 20 1.66 21.22 -15.96
C PRO A 20 2.35 22.03 -14.83
N SER A 21 3.13 23.04 -15.22
CA SER A 21 4.35 23.55 -14.57
C SER A 21 4.24 24.83 -13.70
N ARG A 22 5.32 25.09 -12.93
CA ARG A 22 5.75 26.27 -12.11
C ARG A 22 5.55 26.07 -10.59
N GLY A 23 6.47 26.31 -9.65
CA GLY A 23 7.83 26.88 -9.53
C GLY A 23 7.94 27.38 -8.05
N TRP A 24 9.13 27.48 -7.43
CA TRP A 24 9.53 28.41 -6.32
C TRP A 24 10.84 27.93 -5.61
N HIS A 25 11.66 28.88 -5.14
CA HIS A 25 13.04 28.73 -4.64
C HIS A 25 13.18 29.16 -3.15
N SER A 26 14.08 28.54 -2.37
CA SER A 26 15.32 29.14 -1.81
C SER A 26 15.93 28.31 -0.63
N HIS A 27 17.24 28.43 -0.42
CA HIS A 27 18.13 27.58 0.40
C HIS A 27 18.39 28.07 1.85
N ARG A 28 18.83 27.16 2.76
CA ARG A 28 20.17 27.21 3.44
C ARG A 28 20.49 26.02 4.40
N ASN A 29 21.71 25.50 4.20
CA ASN A 29 22.72 24.87 5.09
C ASN A 29 22.35 23.83 6.17
N LEU A 30 22.76 22.57 5.93
CA LEU A 30 22.50 21.36 6.73
C LEU A 30 23.77 20.59 7.14
N SER A 31 24.94 21.25 7.18
CA SER A 31 26.24 20.59 7.41
C SER A 31 26.65 20.42 8.89
N GLN A 32 25.75 20.67 9.85
CA GLN A 32 26.08 20.60 11.29
C GLN A 32 25.30 19.54 12.10
N ILE A 33 24.43 18.73 11.48
CA ILE A 33 23.52 17.84 12.23
C ILE A 33 23.92 16.34 12.19
N MET A 34 24.79 15.90 11.28
CA MET A 34 25.09 14.46 11.08
C MET A 34 26.03 13.79 12.10
N GLY A 35 26.41 14.44 13.21
CA GLY A 35 27.44 13.94 14.13
C GLY A 35 26.98 13.02 15.28
N LEU A 36 25.68 12.83 15.52
CA LEU A 36 25.21 12.32 16.83
C LEU A 36 24.23 11.13 16.82
N LEU A 37 24.02 10.42 15.70
CA LEU A 37 22.99 9.37 15.59
C LEU A 37 23.50 7.93 15.38
N LEU A 38 24.78 7.64 15.61
CA LEU A 38 25.38 6.33 15.26
C LEU A 38 25.70 5.37 16.43
N GLU A 39 25.21 5.61 17.64
CA GLU A 39 25.36 4.64 18.75
C GLU A 39 24.03 4.38 19.45
N ARG A 40 23.29 3.36 18.97
CA ARG A 40 22.45 2.40 19.74
C ARG A 40 21.42 1.74 18.81
N ARG A 41 21.74 0.57 18.24
CA ARG A 41 20.75 -0.43 17.79
C ARG A 41 21.20 -1.81 18.26
N SER A 42 20.34 -2.48 19.04
CA SER A 42 20.57 -3.82 19.59
C SER A 42 20.31 -4.89 18.53
N ARG A 43 20.99 -6.04 18.68
CA ARG A 43 21.16 -7.11 17.67
C ARG A 43 19.97 -8.09 17.54
N SER A 44 18.74 -7.73 17.90
CA SER A 44 17.59 -8.68 17.94
C SER A 44 16.53 -8.51 16.83
N CYS A 45 16.66 -7.55 15.90
CA CYS A 45 15.63 -7.22 14.89
C CYS A 45 15.84 -7.79 13.47
N LEU A 46 16.78 -8.73 13.26
CA LEU A 46 17.11 -9.21 11.90
C LEU A 46 16.06 -10.13 11.26
N LEU A 47 15.05 -10.60 12.02
CA LEU A 47 13.97 -11.46 11.53
C LEU A 47 12.68 -10.68 11.15
N GLN A 48 12.61 -9.38 11.42
CA GLN A 48 11.36 -8.59 11.42
C GLN A 48 11.08 -7.83 10.10
N LEU A 49 12.10 -7.63 9.28
CA LEU A 49 12.07 -6.71 8.14
C LEU A 49 11.57 -7.23 6.77
N PRO A 50 11.59 -8.53 6.41
CA PRO A 50 11.43 -8.89 4.99
C PRO A 50 10.05 -8.55 4.40
N CYS A 51 8.96 -9.01 5.03
CA CYS A 51 7.63 -8.91 4.42
C CYS A 51 6.96 -7.53 4.50
N SER A 52 7.37 -6.65 5.43
CA SER A 52 6.70 -5.35 5.61
C SER A 52 6.90 -4.35 4.50
N ILE A 53 8.10 -4.41 3.96
CA ILE A 53 8.61 -3.52 2.95
C ILE A 53 8.00 -3.89 1.58
N LEU A 54 7.82 -5.17 1.30
CA LEU A 54 7.49 -5.71 -0.02
C LEU A 54 6.13 -5.27 -0.60
N LEU A 55 5.09 -5.22 0.23
CA LEU A 55 3.74 -4.90 -0.22
C LEU A 55 3.38 -3.41 -0.09
N GLN A 56 4.04 -2.67 0.80
CA GLN A 56 3.85 -1.22 0.94
C GLN A 56 4.78 -0.42 0.01
N LEU A 57 5.99 -0.91 -0.31
CA LEU A 57 6.88 -0.29 -1.31
C LEU A 57 6.56 -0.66 -2.76
N VAL A 58 5.41 -1.26 -3.05
CA VAL A 58 4.84 -1.19 -4.41
C VAL A 58 4.66 0.29 -4.82
N ALA A 59 4.61 1.22 -3.85
CA ALA A 59 4.59 2.66 -4.04
C ALA A 59 5.96 3.33 -3.75
N SER A 60 6.77 3.48 -4.80
CA SER A 60 7.90 4.42 -4.96
C SER A 60 9.23 4.25 -4.23
N CYS A 61 10.26 4.19 -5.07
CA CYS A 61 11.50 4.93 -4.86
C CYS A 61 11.56 6.10 -5.85
N HIS A 62 12.00 7.29 -5.43
CA HIS A 62 12.36 8.40 -6.32
C HIS A 62 13.79 8.86 -6.10
N LEU A 63 14.49 9.01 -7.23
CA LEU A 63 15.86 9.50 -7.33
C LEU A 63 15.84 11.03 -7.43
N LYS A 64 16.68 11.73 -6.67
CA LYS A 64 16.89 13.17 -6.83
C LYS A 64 18.36 13.45 -7.13
N ASP A 65 18.62 14.16 -8.24
CA ASP A 65 19.89 14.82 -8.50
C ASP A 65 19.81 16.27 -7.99
N PRO A 66 20.71 16.73 -7.08
CA PRO A 66 20.73 18.10 -6.61
C PRO A 66 21.13 19.13 -7.69
N ARG A 67 21.51 18.71 -8.91
CA ARG A 67 21.97 19.61 -9.99
C ARG A 67 21.08 19.66 -11.23
N ASN A 68 20.08 18.79 -11.39
CA ASN A 68 19.09 18.88 -12.48
C ASN A 68 17.81 18.08 -12.16
N SER A 69 16.66 18.60 -12.59
CA SER A 69 15.32 18.01 -12.38
C SER A 69 15.07 16.77 -13.25
N CYS A 70 15.68 15.64 -12.91
CA CYS A 70 15.32 14.33 -13.46
C CYS A 70 14.57 13.54 -12.38
N THR A 71 13.44 12.91 -12.74
CA THR A 71 12.77 11.96 -11.83
C THR A 71 12.71 10.60 -12.49
N VAL A 72 13.12 9.56 -11.76
CA VAL A 72 12.85 8.17 -12.15
C VAL A 72 11.74 7.65 -11.24
N ALA A 73 10.69 7.15 -11.88
CA ALA A 73 9.59 6.47 -11.23
C ALA A 73 9.89 4.98 -11.14
N THR A 74 9.43 4.35 -10.07
CA THR A 74 9.60 2.91 -9.87
C THR A 74 8.22 2.26 -9.81
N ALA A 75 8.05 1.13 -10.48
CA ALA A 75 6.73 0.60 -10.82
C ALA A 75 6.46 -0.85 -10.47
N MET A 76 7.53 -1.60 -10.26
CA MET A 76 7.45 -3.05 -10.28
C MET A 76 8.35 -3.59 -9.19
N ALA A 77 7.85 -4.57 -8.46
CA ALA A 77 8.61 -5.40 -7.56
C ALA A 77 8.51 -6.83 -8.12
N LEU A 78 9.64 -7.36 -8.58
CA LEU A 78 9.83 -8.81 -8.70
C LEU A 78 10.72 -9.18 -7.53
N ASP A 79 10.19 -9.99 -6.63
CA ASP A 79 10.81 -10.22 -5.34
C ASP A 79 11.43 -11.61 -5.33
N LEU A 80 12.74 -11.69 -5.19
CA LEU A 80 13.43 -12.97 -5.17
C LEU A 80 13.89 -13.27 -3.76
N PHE A 81 13.55 -14.47 -3.30
CA PHE A 81 13.96 -14.96 -1.98
C PHE A 81 15.04 -16.02 -2.14
N LEU A 82 16.16 -15.82 -1.45
CA LEU A 82 17.11 -16.88 -1.12
C LEU A 82 16.80 -17.41 0.27
N SER A 83 16.62 -18.73 0.36
CA SER A 83 16.57 -19.45 1.63
C SER A 83 17.80 -20.35 1.67
N CYS A 84 18.92 -19.78 2.14
CA CYS A 84 20.05 -20.61 2.53
C CYS A 84 19.74 -21.24 3.89
N ASP A 85 20.10 -22.50 4.06
CA ASP A 85 19.83 -23.29 5.26
C ASP A 85 20.16 -22.55 6.57
N MET A 86 19.25 -22.67 7.53
CA MET A 86 19.36 -22.15 8.91
C MET A 86 19.50 -20.63 9.04
N GLY A 87 18.36 -19.92 8.91
CA GLY A 87 18.12 -18.67 9.64
C GLY A 87 18.48 -17.34 8.94
N CYS A 88 18.97 -17.36 7.70
CA CYS A 88 19.26 -16.14 6.93
C CYS A 88 18.48 -16.12 5.60
N VAL A 89 17.41 -15.33 5.55
CA VAL A 89 16.72 -15.01 4.29
C VAL A 89 17.43 -13.81 3.65
N TRP A 90 18.01 -14.01 2.47
CA TRP A 90 18.52 -12.89 1.67
C TRP A 90 17.45 -12.51 0.66
N GLU A 91 17.04 -11.25 0.70
CA GLU A 91 16.04 -10.70 -0.20
C GLU A 91 16.71 -9.90 -1.31
N LEU A 92 16.35 -10.23 -2.55
CA LEU A 92 16.75 -9.50 -3.75
C LEU A 92 15.51 -8.94 -4.42
N ILE A 93 15.31 -7.63 -4.31
CA ILE A 93 14.16 -6.96 -4.91
C ILE A 93 14.59 -6.41 -6.27
N PHE A 94 13.97 -6.88 -7.35
CA PHE A 94 14.09 -6.26 -8.67
C PHE A 94 13.01 -5.22 -8.87
N ARG A 95 13.46 -4.04 -9.24
CA ARG A 95 12.61 -2.92 -9.58
C ARG A 95 12.89 -2.43 -11.00
N LEU A 96 11.84 -1.96 -11.66
CA LEU A 96 11.97 -1.31 -12.95
C LEU A 96 12.30 0.18 -12.75
N ALA A 97 13.40 0.66 -13.32
CA ALA A 97 13.67 2.09 -13.42
C ALA A 97 12.93 2.69 -14.64
N ILE A 98 12.02 3.63 -14.41
CA ILE A 98 11.28 4.35 -15.46
C ILE A 98 11.75 5.80 -15.50
N ARG A 99 12.18 6.27 -16.67
CA ARG A 99 12.60 7.66 -16.85
C ARG A 99 11.38 8.56 -17.05
N VAL A 100 11.22 9.56 -16.19
CA VAL A 100 10.16 10.56 -16.26
C VAL A 100 10.82 11.92 -16.56
N GLN A 101 10.73 12.33 -17.84
CA GLN A 101 11.22 13.58 -18.46
C GLN A 101 12.68 13.70 -18.98
N ARG A 102 12.78 14.46 -20.09
CA ARG A 102 13.95 14.72 -20.95
C ARG A 102 14.70 15.99 -20.52
N SER A 103 15.98 15.85 -20.14
CA SER A 103 17.05 16.81 -20.51
C SER A 103 18.43 16.22 -20.21
N SER A 104 19.33 16.38 -21.19
CA SER A 104 20.80 16.20 -21.23
C SER A 104 21.52 15.33 -20.19
N LEU A 105 22.33 14.40 -20.73
CA LEU A 105 23.38 13.59 -20.10
C LEU A 105 24.04 14.22 -18.85
N ALA A 106 23.71 13.69 -17.67
CA ALA A 106 24.53 13.76 -16.47
C ALA A 106 24.22 12.55 -15.57
N MET A 107 25.25 12.02 -14.90
CA MET A 107 25.16 10.90 -13.96
C MET A 107 24.10 11.17 -12.89
N VAL A 108 23.08 10.30 -12.81
CA VAL A 108 22.12 10.30 -11.71
C VAL A 108 22.75 9.52 -10.55
N THR A 109 23.26 10.22 -9.55
CA THR A 109 23.49 9.65 -8.22
C THR A 109 22.14 9.58 -7.52
N VAL A 110 21.83 8.44 -6.91
CA VAL A 110 20.54 8.23 -6.24
C VAL A 110 20.79 8.10 -4.75
N GLU A 111 20.05 8.83 -3.94
CA GLU A 111 19.96 8.55 -2.51
C GLU A 111 18.63 7.85 -2.23
N LEU A 112 18.70 6.56 -1.90
CA LEU A 112 17.63 5.82 -1.20
C LEU A 112 17.93 5.94 0.29
N GLU A 113 17.26 6.83 1.03
CA GLU A 113 17.44 6.99 2.49
C GLU A 113 18.90 6.86 2.96
N GLY A 114 19.79 7.69 2.39
CA GLY A 114 21.22 7.68 2.73
C GLY A 114 22.08 6.60 2.04
N SER A 115 21.51 5.79 1.16
CA SER A 115 22.20 4.79 0.36
C SER A 115 22.42 5.28 -1.08
N LEU A 116 23.67 5.39 -1.51
CA LEU A 116 24.03 5.67 -2.90
C LEU A 116 23.61 4.51 -3.81
N LEU A 117 22.74 4.73 -4.81
CA LEU A 117 22.68 3.80 -5.95
C LEU A 117 23.92 3.97 -6.80
N VAL A 118 24.58 2.86 -7.03
CA VAL A 118 25.72 2.78 -7.94
C VAL A 118 25.27 1.97 -9.15
N VAL A 119 25.67 2.40 -10.36
CA VAL A 119 25.61 1.51 -11.52
C VAL A 119 26.54 0.35 -11.22
N SER A 120 25.95 -0.77 -10.85
CA SER A 120 26.71 -1.94 -10.42
C SER A 120 27.21 -2.71 -11.65
N GLN A 121 26.37 -2.84 -12.67
CA GLN A 121 26.60 -3.73 -13.80
C GLN A 121 25.89 -3.23 -15.07
N ILE A 122 26.44 -3.58 -16.23
CA ILE A 122 25.77 -3.47 -17.53
C ILE A 122 25.60 -4.89 -18.05
N LYS A 123 24.37 -5.29 -18.34
CA LYS A 123 24.03 -6.57 -18.97
C LYS A 123 23.55 -6.35 -20.40
N ARG A 124 23.50 -7.41 -21.20
CA ARG A 124 22.98 -7.36 -22.57
C ARG A 124 21.94 -8.44 -22.78
N TRP A 125 20.80 -8.05 -23.35
CA TRP A 125 19.71 -8.95 -23.71
C TRP A 125 18.84 -8.32 -24.79
N GLY A 126 18.24 -9.13 -25.68
CA GLY A 126 17.29 -8.65 -26.69
C GLY A 126 17.81 -7.51 -27.58
N GLY A 127 19.12 -7.51 -27.89
CA GLY A 127 19.76 -6.48 -28.71
C GLY A 127 19.95 -5.11 -28.04
N THR A 128 19.74 -5.00 -26.72
CA THR A 128 19.94 -3.74 -25.98
C THR A 128 20.85 -3.93 -24.76
N GLU A 129 21.35 -2.83 -24.24
CA GLU A 129 22.02 -2.77 -22.94
C GLU A 129 21.00 -2.57 -21.82
N ILE A 130 21.17 -3.29 -20.73
CA ILE A 130 20.39 -3.14 -19.50
C ILE A 130 21.33 -2.58 -18.45
N LYS A 131 21.11 -1.34 -18.04
CA LYS A 131 21.83 -0.75 -16.91
C LYS A 131 21.22 -1.26 -15.62
N VAL A 132 22.07 -1.72 -14.71
CA VAL A 132 21.64 -2.25 -13.42
C VAL A 132 22.16 -1.36 -12.31
N TRP A 133 21.23 -0.71 -11.63
CA TRP A 133 21.52 0.10 -10.44
C TRP A 133 21.30 -0.75 -9.20
N GLN A 134 22.17 -0.64 -8.20
CA GLN A 134 22.03 -1.41 -6.95
C GLN A 134 22.08 -0.47 -5.75
N GLY A 135 21.22 -0.74 -4.76
CA GLY A 135 21.17 -0.03 -3.49
C GLY A 135 20.76 -0.90 -2.32
N ARG A 136 20.68 -0.28 -1.14
CA ARG A 136 20.05 -0.86 0.04
C ARG A 136 18.88 0.01 0.51
N VAL A 137 17.80 -0.62 0.95
CA VAL A 137 16.64 0.03 1.59
C VAL A 137 16.34 -0.77 2.85
N GLU A 138 16.43 -0.15 4.02
CA GLU A 138 16.20 -0.81 5.33
C GLU A 138 16.94 -2.17 5.47
N GLY A 139 18.17 -2.22 4.95
CA GLY A 139 19.02 -3.41 4.97
C GLY A 139 18.85 -4.39 3.80
N LEU A 140 17.77 -4.28 3.02
CA LEU A 140 17.48 -5.14 1.86
C LEU A 140 18.23 -4.69 0.60
N SER A 141 18.65 -5.64 -0.24
CA SER A 141 19.32 -5.31 -1.50
C SER A 141 18.30 -5.10 -2.61
N VAL A 142 18.35 -3.92 -3.26
CA VAL A 142 17.42 -3.52 -4.31
C VAL A 142 18.16 -3.26 -5.62
N TYR A 143 17.66 -3.83 -6.72
CA TYR A 143 18.23 -3.73 -8.06
C TYR A 143 17.25 -3.03 -8.97
N PHE A 144 17.68 -2.00 -9.68
CA PHE A 144 16.87 -1.34 -10.70
C PHE A 144 17.39 -1.69 -12.08
N LEU A 145 16.54 -2.30 -12.89
CA LEU A 145 16.85 -2.60 -14.28
C LEU A 145 16.34 -1.46 -15.17
N GLU A 146 17.23 -0.93 -15.99
CA GLU A 146 16.95 0.13 -16.95
C GLU A 146 17.34 -0.31 -18.37
N PRO A 147 16.45 -1.03 -19.08
CA PRO A 147 16.65 -1.35 -20.48
C PRO A 147 16.79 -0.09 -21.34
N GLN A 148 17.87 0.01 -22.12
CA GLN A 148 18.17 1.14 -22.99
C GLN A 148 17.46 1.04 -24.35
N ASN A 149 16.25 0.46 -24.37
CA ASN A 149 15.44 0.25 -25.57
C ASN A 149 14.30 1.29 -25.74
N GLY A 150 14.17 2.23 -24.82
CA GLY A 150 13.15 3.29 -24.84
C GLY A 150 11.75 2.88 -24.39
N MET A 151 11.47 1.59 -24.19
CA MET A 151 10.13 1.08 -23.81
C MET A 151 9.62 1.65 -22.49
N PHE A 152 10.52 2.06 -21.61
CA PHE A 152 10.22 2.54 -20.26
C PHE A 152 10.45 4.04 -20.09
N TRP A 153 10.54 4.79 -21.20
CA TRP A 153 10.67 6.25 -21.20
C TRP A 153 9.35 6.94 -21.54
N ALA A 154 8.23 6.26 -21.26
CA ALA A 154 6.88 6.70 -21.59
C ALA A 154 6.32 7.77 -20.64
N GLY A 155 7.04 8.12 -19.57
CA GLY A 155 6.57 9.08 -18.55
C GLY A 155 5.42 8.59 -17.68
N CYS A 156 5.00 7.32 -17.84
CA CYS A 156 4.00 6.67 -17.00
C CYS A 156 4.37 5.20 -16.79
N ILE A 157 3.82 4.63 -15.74
CA ILE A 157 4.05 3.25 -15.36
C ILE A 157 3.15 2.33 -16.19
N TYR A 158 1.85 2.46 -15.99
CA TYR A 158 0.79 1.68 -16.63
C TYR A 158 0.00 2.53 -17.63
N GLY A 159 -0.90 1.90 -18.38
CA GLY A 159 -1.88 2.56 -19.25
C GLY A 159 -1.38 2.78 -20.68
N ARG A 160 -0.34 2.07 -21.13
CA ARG A 160 0.07 2.07 -22.54
C ARG A 160 -0.45 0.83 -23.24
N ASN A 161 -0.77 0.97 -24.53
CA ASN A 161 -1.28 -0.14 -25.35
C ASN A 161 -0.29 -1.32 -25.47
N ASN A 162 0.99 -1.07 -25.25
CA ASN A 162 2.07 -2.05 -25.30
C ASN A 162 2.56 -2.48 -23.90
N ASP A 163 1.77 -2.28 -22.84
CA ASP A 163 2.18 -2.66 -21.48
C ASP A 163 2.54 -4.15 -21.38
N GLY A 164 1.82 -5.04 -22.08
CA GLY A 164 2.18 -6.45 -22.13
C GLY A 164 3.61 -6.70 -22.63
N ASP A 165 4.01 -6.02 -23.71
CA ASP A 165 5.37 -6.11 -24.28
C ASP A 165 6.41 -5.49 -23.34
N ARG A 166 6.09 -4.33 -22.76
CA ARG A 166 6.96 -3.63 -21.80
C ARG A 166 7.27 -4.55 -20.61
N PHE A 167 6.24 -5.05 -19.94
CA PHE A 167 6.43 -5.88 -18.75
C PHE A 167 7.00 -7.26 -19.08
N GLY A 168 6.66 -7.84 -20.23
CA GLY A 168 7.30 -9.05 -20.74
C GLY A 168 8.82 -8.87 -20.95
N TYR A 169 9.23 -7.75 -21.55
CA TYR A 169 10.64 -7.41 -21.73
C TYR A 169 11.36 -7.28 -20.39
N PHE A 170 10.76 -6.58 -19.42
CA PHE A 170 11.34 -6.42 -18.09
C PHE A 170 11.51 -7.76 -17.38
N CYS A 171 10.52 -8.66 -17.45
CA CYS A 171 10.60 -9.98 -16.83
C CYS A 171 11.75 -10.82 -17.41
N HIS A 172 11.94 -10.79 -18.72
CA HIS A 172 13.10 -11.40 -19.36
C HIS A 172 14.42 -10.76 -18.92
N ALA A 173 14.50 -9.43 -18.90
CA ALA A 173 15.69 -8.72 -18.47
C ALA A 173 16.08 -9.08 -17.03
N ALA A 174 15.11 -9.29 -16.15
CA ALA A 174 15.34 -9.74 -14.79
C ALA A 174 15.86 -11.19 -14.73
N LEU A 175 15.21 -12.12 -15.44
CA LEU A 175 15.68 -13.51 -15.51
C LEU A 175 17.08 -13.64 -16.12
N GLU A 176 17.36 -12.85 -17.15
CA GLU A 176 18.68 -12.78 -17.78
C GLU A 176 19.72 -12.20 -16.83
N PHE A 177 19.37 -11.15 -16.07
CA PHE A 177 20.26 -10.63 -15.06
C PHE A 177 20.65 -11.70 -14.03
N LEU A 178 19.70 -12.52 -13.57
CA LEU A 178 19.98 -13.59 -12.62
C LEU A 178 20.96 -14.60 -13.20
N LEU A 179 20.70 -15.04 -14.43
CA LEU A 179 21.54 -15.97 -15.15
C LEU A 179 22.97 -15.43 -15.33
N GLN A 180 23.11 -14.22 -15.86
CA GLN A 180 24.41 -13.58 -16.14
C GLN A 180 25.14 -13.11 -14.89
N SER A 181 24.48 -13.07 -13.73
CA SER A 181 25.10 -12.73 -12.44
C SER A 181 25.40 -13.98 -11.61
N GLU A 182 25.12 -15.16 -12.16
CA GLU A 182 25.21 -16.46 -11.47
C GLU A 182 24.44 -16.48 -10.14
N PHE A 183 23.42 -15.64 -10.04
CA PHE A 183 22.59 -15.53 -8.85
C PHE A 183 21.51 -16.61 -8.93
N ARG A 184 21.56 -17.57 -8.01
CA ARG A 184 20.69 -18.75 -8.00
C ARG A 184 19.69 -18.68 -6.84
N PRO A 185 18.54 -18.01 -7.01
CA PRO A 185 17.53 -17.96 -5.97
C PRO A 185 16.84 -19.30 -5.78
N ASP A 186 16.41 -19.59 -4.54
CA ASP A 186 15.54 -20.73 -4.25
C ASP A 186 14.09 -20.46 -4.64
N ILE A 187 13.67 -19.19 -4.53
CA ILE A 187 12.30 -18.75 -4.76
C ILE A 187 12.31 -17.51 -5.67
N LEU A 188 11.49 -17.55 -6.72
CA LEU A 188 11.09 -16.40 -7.51
C LEU A 188 9.66 -16.02 -7.12
N HIS A 189 9.48 -14.93 -6.38
CA HIS A 189 8.17 -14.45 -5.97
C HIS A 189 7.70 -13.30 -6.87
N CYS A 190 6.69 -13.60 -7.66
CA CYS A 190 6.12 -12.69 -8.64
C CYS A 190 4.83 -12.08 -8.08
N HIS A 191 4.65 -10.78 -8.27
CA HIS A 191 3.48 -10.02 -7.84
C HIS A 191 2.72 -9.45 -9.05
N ASP A 192 1.43 -9.77 -9.16
CA ASP A 192 0.50 -9.28 -10.18
C ASP A 192 0.87 -9.55 -11.66
N TRP A 193 -0.04 -9.16 -12.55
CA TRP A 193 0.04 -9.38 -13.99
C TRP A 193 1.30 -8.81 -14.66
N SER A 194 1.92 -7.78 -14.09
CA SER A 194 3.12 -7.17 -14.65
C SER A 194 4.33 -8.11 -14.50
N SER A 195 4.42 -8.89 -13.42
CA SER A 195 5.51 -9.87 -13.21
C SER A 195 5.12 -11.30 -13.58
N ALA A 196 3.84 -11.55 -13.87
CA ALA A 196 3.32 -12.82 -14.36
C ALA A 196 4.20 -13.49 -15.44
N PRO A 197 4.80 -12.76 -16.41
CA PRO A 197 5.69 -13.36 -17.39
C PRO A 197 6.85 -14.17 -16.83
N VAL A 198 7.40 -13.79 -15.67
CA VAL A 198 8.47 -14.55 -15.03
C VAL A 198 8.07 -16.01 -14.84
N ALA A 199 6.82 -16.31 -14.49
CA ALA A 199 6.38 -17.66 -14.16
C ALA A 199 6.52 -18.66 -15.33
N TRP A 200 6.11 -18.28 -16.55
CA TRP A 200 6.24 -19.16 -17.71
C TRP A 200 7.60 -19.03 -18.38
N LEU A 201 8.15 -17.81 -18.48
CA LEU A 201 9.45 -17.59 -19.11
C LEU A 201 10.55 -18.35 -18.36
N PHE A 202 10.50 -18.34 -17.02
CA PHE A 202 11.42 -19.12 -16.20
C PHE A 202 11.38 -20.61 -16.56
N LYS A 203 10.18 -21.21 -16.63
CA LYS A 203 10.00 -22.63 -16.93
C LYS A 203 10.40 -22.99 -18.37
N GLU A 204 10.08 -22.12 -19.33
CA GLU A 204 10.33 -22.34 -20.76
C GLU A 204 11.81 -22.14 -21.14
N HIS A 205 12.50 -21.17 -20.54
CA HIS A 205 13.79 -20.70 -21.04
C HIS A 205 14.95 -20.72 -20.04
N TYR A 206 14.71 -20.74 -18.73
CA TYR A 206 15.77 -20.51 -17.74
C TYR A 206 15.97 -21.66 -16.75
N LYS A 207 14.94 -22.45 -16.45
CA LYS A 207 14.97 -23.54 -15.47
C LYS A 207 16.12 -24.53 -15.71
N ASN A 208 16.39 -24.86 -16.98
CA ASN A 208 17.43 -25.83 -17.34
C ASN A 208 18.83 -25.21 -17.49
N TYR A 209 18.98 -23.90 -17.31
CA TYR A 209 20.23 -23.16 -17.54
C TYR A 209 20.79 -22.60 -16.22
N GLY A 210 20.90 -23.45 -15.19
CA GLY A 210 21.57 -23.08 -13.92
C GLY A 210 20.66 -22.51 -12.83
N LEU A 211 19.33 -22.48 -13.04
CA LEU A 211 18.31 -22.12 -12.05
C LEU A 211 17.36 -23.29 -11.72
N SER A 212 17.82 -24.53 -11.83
CA SER A 212 16.98 -25.75 -11.78
C SER A 212 16.25 -25.98 -10.45
N ASN A 213 16.80 -25.46 -9.35
CA ASN A 213 16.23 -25.64 -8.01
C ASN A 213 15.23 -24.55 -7.62
N ALA A 214 15.15 -23.45 -8.38
CA ALA A 214 14.26 -22.35 -8.04
C ALA A 214 12.78 -22.77 -8.18
N ARG A 215 11.92 -22.18 -7.36
CA ARG A 215 10.46 -22.34 -7.40
C ARG A 215 9.79 -21.00 -7.60
N VAL A 216 8.71 -20.99 -8.37
CA VAL A 216 7.94 -19.79 -8.67
C VAL A 216 6.75 -19.69 -7.73
N ILE A 217 6.67 -18.60 -6.98
CA ILE A 217 5.51 -18.19 -6.20
C ILE A 217 4.84 -17.02 -6.93
N PHE A 218 3.52 -17.00 -6.98
CA PHE A 218 2.77 -15.93 -7.64
C PHE A 218 1.68 -15.35 -6.73
N THR A 219 1.81 -14.09 -6.31
CA THR A 219 0.78 -13.36 -5.55
C THR A 219 -0.10 -12.55 -6.49
N ILE A 220 -1.42 -12.72 -6.36
CA ILE A 220 -2.44 -11.87 -6.97
C ILE A 220 -2.86 -10.81 -5.95
N HIS A 221 -2.61 -9.53 -6.23
CA HIS A 221 -3.09 -8.42 -5.39
C HIS A 221 -4.45 -7.91 -5.86
N ASN A 222 -4.71 -7.97 -7.17
CA ASN A 222 -6.00 -7.59 -7.73
C ASN A 222 -6.29 -8.32 -9.04
N LEU A 223 -7.29 -9.22 -9.03
CA LEU A 223 -7.65 -10.02 -10.19
C LEU A 223 -8.29 -9.20 -11.34
N GLU A 224 -8.77 -7.98 -11.07
CA GLU A 224 -9.38 -7.12 -12.10
C GLU A 224 -8.39 -6.67 -13.18
N PHE A 225 -7.07 -6.82 -12.95
CA PHE A 225 -6.04 -6.41 -13.89
C PHE A 225 -5.26 -7.60 -14.44
N GLY A 226 -5.19 -7.71 -15.77
CA GLY A 226 -4.33 -8.67 -16.45
C GLY A 226 -4.71 -10.14 -16.20
N ILE A 227 -6.01 -10.44 -16.13
CA ILE A 227 -6.55 -11.78 -15.89
C ILE A 227 -5.97 -12.85 -16.81
N TYR A 228 -5.68 -12.53 -18.07
CA TYR A 228 -5.06 -13.44 -19.02
C TYR A 228 -3.63 -13.82 -18.61
N GLN A 229 -2.81 -12.82 -18.26
CA GLN A 229 -1.44 -13.02 -17.79
C GLN A 229 -1.45 -13.76 -16.44
N ILE A 230 -2.36 -13.41 -15.54
CA ILE A 230 -2.57 -14.11 -14.27
C ILE A 230 -2.89 -15.58 -14.53
N GLY A 231 -3.83 -15.90 -15.42
CA GLY A 231 -4.15 -17.29 -15.76
C GLY A 231 -2.94 -18.09 -16.27
N LYS A 232 -2.10 -17.47 -17.11
CA LYS A 232 -0.85 -18.09 -17.58
C LYS A 232 0.20 -18.23 -16.48
N ALA A 233 0.29 -17.28 -15.54
CA ALA A 233 1.14 -17.43 -14.38
C ALA A 233 0.64 -18.53 -13.44
N MET A 234 -0.68 -18.63 -13.24
CA MET A 234 -1.30 -19.67 -12.43
C MET A 234 -1.06 -21.07 -13.00
N SER A 235 -1.05 -21.25 -14.33
CA SER A 235 -0.65 -22.54 -14.93
C SER A 235 0.81 -22.90 -14.65
N SER A 236 1.67 -21.89 -14.57
CA SER A 236 3.12 -22.06 -14.57
C SER A 236 3.78 -21.89 -13.21
N CYS A 237 3.16 -21.31 -12.19
CA CYS A 237 3.77 -21.20 -10.87
C CYS A 237 3.74 -22.53 -10.11
N ASP A 238 4.57 -22.66 -9.07
CA ASP A 238 4.61 -23.84 -8.19
C ASP A 238 3.63 -23.67 -7.02
N LYS A 239 3.52 -22.45 -6.47
CA LYS A 239 2.46 -22.03 -5.54
C LYS A 239 1.94 -20.65 -5.92
N ALA A 240 0.72 -20.36 -5.51
CA ALA A 240 0.08 -19.07 -5.71
C ALA A 240 -0.59 -18.58 -4.43
N THR A 241 -0.69 -17.27 -4.29
CA THR A 241 -1.34 -16.61 -3.15
C THR A 241 -2.20 -15.44 -3.60
N THR A 242 -3.08 -15.00 -2.72
CA THR A 242 -3.66 -13.66 -2.74
C THR A 242 -3.71 -13.07 -1.34
N VAL A 243 -4.03 -11.80 -1.24
CA VAL A 243 -3.78 -10.96 -0.06
C VAL A 243 -4.83 -11.09 1.08
N SER A 244 -5.69 -12.11 1.04
CA SER A 244 -6.56 -12.50 2.15
C SER A 244 -7.20 -13.87 1.93
N ASN A 245 -7.70 -14.49 3.02
CA ASN A 245 -8.36 -15.79 2.98
C ASN A 245 -9.76 -15.72 2.40
N THR A 246 -10.50 -14.67 2.70
CA THR A 246 -11.84 -14.49 2.16
C THR A 246 -11.78 -14.12 0.68
N TYR A 247 -10.85 -13.26 0.27
CA TYR A 247 -10.72 -12.93 -1.15
C TYR A 247 -10.30 -14.15 -1.99
N SER A 248 -9.46 -15.04 -1.46
CA SER A 248 -9.09 -16.28 -2.16
C SER A 248 -10.31 -17.16 -2.46
N LYS A 249 -11.27 -17.22 -1.53
CA LYS A 249 -12.56 -17.90 -1.71
C LYS A 249 -13.45 -17.17 -2.69
N GLU A 250 -13.58 -15.85 -2.57
CA GLU A 250 -14.40 -15.00 -3.45
C GLU A 250 -14.00 -15.16 -4.93
N ILE A 251 -12.70 -15.26 -5.23
CA ILE A 251 -12.21 -15.38 -6.61
C ILE A 251 -11.98 -16.83 -7.09
N SER A 252 -12.22 -17.82 -6.22
CA SER A 252 -11.93 -19.24 -6.50
C SER A 252 -12.69 -19.80 -7.72
N GLY A 253 -13.89 -19.26 -8.01
CA GLY A 253 -14.71 -19.66 -9.16
C GLY A 253 -14.24 -19.08 -10.50
N ASN A 254 -13.27 -18.18 -10.52
CA ASN A 254 -12.78 -17.58 -11.76
C ASN A 254 -12.05 -18.63 -12.64
N PRO A 255 -12.26 -18.67 -13.98
CA PRO A 255 -11.58 -19.63 -14.86
C PRO A 255 -10.05 -19.57 -14.83
N ALA A 256 -9.46 -18.41 -14.52
CA ALA A 256 -8.02 -18.26 -14.37
C ALA A 256 -7.46 -18.92 -13.09
N ILE A 257 -8.32 -19.19 -12.10
CA ILE A 257 -7.96 -19.63 -10.74
C ILE A 257 -8.45 -21.04 -10.45
N SER A 258 -9.71 -21.34 -10.79
CA SER A 258 -10.41 -22.58 -10.45
C SER A 258 -9.66 -23.88 -10.79
N PRO A 259 -8.89 -24.01 -11.89
CA PRO A 259 -8.13 -25.23 -12.15
C PRO A 259 -6.95 -25.45 -11.18
N TYR A 260 -6.56 -24.41 -10.44
CA TYR A 260 -5.30 -24.35 -9.68
C TYR A 260 -5.50 -24.18 -8.16
N LEU A 261 -6.72 -24.41 -7.65
CA LEU A 261 -7.04 -24.24 -6.23
C LEU A 261 -6.17 -25.07 -5.29
N TYR A 262 -5.68 -26.23 -5.73
CA TYR A 262 -4.80 -27.10 -4.95
C TYR A 262 -3.44 -26.46 -4.57
N LYS A 263 -3.07 -25.36 -5.22
CA LYS A 263 -1.83 -24.60 -4.97
C LYS A 263 -2.07 -23.12 -4.69
N PHE A 264 -3.32 -22.72 -4.44
CA PHE A 264 -3.71 -21.33 -4.25
C PHE A 264 -4.12 -21.06 -2.80
N HIS A 265 -3.49 -20.06 -2.17
CA HIS A 265 -3.64 -19.78 -0.74
C HIS A 265 -4.00 -18.30 -0.49
N GLY A 266 -4.70 -17.99 0.61
CA GLY A 266 -4.88 -16.61 1.06
C GLY A 266 -3.87 -16.30 2.18
N ILE A 267 -3.15 -15.19 2.09
CA ILE A 267 -2.27 -14.70 3.15
C ILE A 267 -2.57 -13.22 3.34
N LEU A 268 -2.98 -12.83 4.54
CA LEU A 268 -3.31 -11.43 4.85
C LEU A 268 -2.08 -10.54 4.77
N ASN A 269 -2.26 -9.27 4.40
CA ASN A 269 -1.20 -8.28 4.53
C ASN A 269 -1.10 -7.76 5.97
N GLY A 270 0.10 -7.28 6.32
CA GLY A 270 0.32 -6.43 7.49
C GLY A 270 0.45 -4.96 7.12
N ILE A 271 0.68 -4.12 8.13
CA ILE A 271 1.17 -2.74 7.99
C ILE A 271 2.57 -2.59 8.58
N ASP A 272 3.33 -1.62 8.08
CA ASP A 272 4.57 -1.20 8.71
C ASP A 272 4.26 -0.28 9.92
N PRO A 273 4.56 -0.72 11.16
CA PRO A 273 4.26 0.05 12.35
C PRO A 273 5.22 1.22 12.55
N ASP A 274 6.36 1.29 11.85
CA ASP A 274 7.30 2.42 11.94
C ASP A 274 6.83 3.60 11.06
N ILE A 275 6.15 3.30 9.95
CA ILE A 275 5.51 4.31 9.09
C ILE A 275 4.23 4.83 9.75
N TRP A 276 3.43 3.91 10.31
CA TRP A 276 2.12 4.20 10.91
C TRP A 276 2.20 4.12 12.43
N ASP A 277 2.88 5.08 13.05
CA ASP A 277 3.07 5.12 14.49
C ASP A 277 2.56 6.42 15.13
N PRO A 278 1.41 6.46 15.80
CA PRO A 278 0.94 7.68 16.47
C PRO A 278 1.90 8.19 17.56
N TYR A 279 2.88 7.40 18.01
CA TYR A 279 3.90 7.89 18.94
C TYR A 279 5.04 8.66 18.25
N ASN A 280 5.45 8.25 17.04
CA ASN A 280 6.55 8.86 16.27
C ASN A 280 6.08 9.67 15.05
N ASP A 281 4.76 9.84 14.86
CA ASP A 281 4.17 10.54 13.73
C ASP A 281 4.29 12.07 13.89
N ASN A 282 5.07 12.68 13.00
CA ASN A 282 5.32 14.13 12.99
C ASN A 282 4.20 14.95 12.33
N TYR A 283 3.17 14.31 11.78
CA TYR A 283 2.03 14.98 11.13
C TYR A 283 0.86 15.24 12.08
N ILE A 284 0.93 14.73 13.31
CA ILE A 284 -0.10 14.93 14.34
C ILE A 284 0.41 15.86 15.45
N PRO A 285 -0.47 16.65 16.09
CA PRO A 285 -0.04 17.70 17.02
C PRO A 285 0.48 17.17 18.36
N VAL A 286 0.00 16.00 18.78
CA VAL A 286 0.35 15.35 20.04
C VAL A 286 0.58 13.88 19.75
N ALA A 287 1.79 13.40 20.03
CA ALA A 287 2.13 11.99 19.97
C ALA A 287 1.36 11.20 21.04
N TYR A 288 0.88 10.01 20.70
CA TYR A 288 0.13 9.19 21.65
C TYR A 288 0.31 7.68 21.47
N THR A 289 0.03 6.97 22.56
CA THR A 289 -0.08 5.51 22.64
C THR A 289 -1.48 5.13 23.12
N SER A 290 -1.72 3.85 23.38
CA SER A 290 -2.98 3.38 23.97
C SER A 290 -3.24 3.96 25.37
N GLU A 291 -2.22 4.47 26.06
CA GLU A 291 -2.34 5.02 27.43
C GLU A 291 -2.82 6.48 27.48
N ASN A 292 -2.39 7.34 26.55
CA ASN A 292 -2.81 8.75 26.45
C ASN A 292 -3.68 9.04 25.21
N LEU A 293 -4.28 7.99 24.66
CA LEU A 293 -5.15 7.96 23.49
C LEU A 293 -6.18 9.10 23.42
N ILE A 294 -6.91 9.32 24.52
CA ILE A 294 -8.02 10.28 24.55
C ILE A 294 -7.51 11.70 24.32
N GLU A 295 -6.39 12.06 24.94
CA GLU A 295 -5.75 13.37 24.76
C GLU A 295 -5.23 13.52 23.32
N GLY A 296 -4.49 12.51 22.83
CA GLY A 296 -3.92 12.51 21.49
C GLY A 296 -4.98 12.65 20.39
N LYS A 297 -6.04 11.84 20.43
CA LYS A 297 -7.14 11.91 19.44
C LYS A 297 -7.91 13.22 19.54
N ARG A 298 -8.16 13.74 20.75
CA ARG A 298 -8.84 15.04 20.91
C ARG A 298 -8.00 16.15 20.28
N ALA A 299 -6.69 16.19 20.55
CA ALA A 299 -5.80 17.19 19.95
C ALA A 299 -5.74 17.07 18.42
N ALA A 300 -5.65 15.83 17.89
CA ALA A 300 -5.68 15.58 16.45
C ALA A 300 -7.00 16.00 15.81
N LYS A 301 -8.14 15.73 16.46
CA LYS A 301 -9.47 16.13 15.99
C LYS A 301 -9.64 17.64 15.94
N GLU A 302 -9.23 18.35 16.99
CA GLU A 302 -9.26 19.81 17.03
C GLU A 302 -8.36 20.42 15.93
N ALA A 303 -7.16 19.88 15.74
CA ALA A 303 -6.25 20.31 14.67
C ALA A 303 -6.81 20.02 13.28
N LEU A 304 -7.47 18.86 13.08
CA LEU A 304 -8.13 18.52 11.82
C LEU A 304 -9.29 19.47 11.53
N GLN A 305 -10.15 19.74 12.52
CA GLN A 305 -11.27 20.68 12.40
C GLN A 305 -10.75 22.07 12.03
N GLN A 306 -9.73 22.56 12.74
CA GLN A 306 -9.11 23.85 12.46
C GLN A 306 -8.49 23.92 11.05
N LYS A 307 -7.69 22.90 10.66
CA LYS A 307 -7.00 22.85 9.37
C LYS A 307 -7.98 22.86 8.19
N LEU A 308 -9.14 22.25 8.36
CA LEU A 308 -10.14 22.10 7.30
C LEU A 308 -11.30 23.12 7.37
N GLY A 309 -11.30 24.00 8.37
CA GLY A 309 -12.34 25.00 8.56
C GLY A 309 -13.69 24.41 9.01
N LEU A 310 -13.67 23.27 9.69
CA LEU A 310 -14.85 22.68 10.33
C LEU A 310 -15.11 23.37 11.67
N ASP A 311 -16.37 23.31 12.12
CA ASP A 311 -16.77 23.82 13.42
C ASP A 311 -16.05 23.05 14.52
N LYS A 312 -15.39 23.77 15.43
CA LYS A 312 -14.79 23.17 16.63
C LYS A 312 -15.91 22.67 17.54
N SER A 313 -16.22 21.38 17.42
CA SER A 313 -17.36 20.75 18.11
C SER A 313 -17.02 19.34 18.58
N ASP A 314 -17.56 18.97 19.73
CA ASP A 314 -17.50 17.59 20.23
C ASP A 314 -18.69 16.81 19.67
N CYS A 315 -18.55 16.36 18.42
CA CYS A 315 -19.53 15.54 17.71
C CYS A 315 -18.80 14.43 16.94
N PRO A 316 -19.45 13.31 16.57
CA PRO A 316 -18.76 12.20 15.91
C PRO A 316 -18.16 12.62 14.57
N LEU A 317 -16.87 12.33 14.35
CA LEU A 317 -16.19 12.61 13.07
C LEU A 317 -15.93 11.30 12.31
N VAL A 318 -16.42 11.24 11.07
CA VAL A 318 -16.21 10.13 10.14
C VAL A 318 -15.18 10.54 9.08
N GLY A 319 -14.05 9.85 9.06
CA GLY A 319 -13.01 10.00 8.03
C GLY A 319 -13.18 9.00 6.91
N ILE A 320 -12.88 9.43 5.67
CA ILE A 320 -12.91 8.60 4.46
C ILE A 320 -11.63 8.86 3.68
N ILE A 321 -10.73 7.88 3.60
CA ILE A 321 -9.47 8.00 2.86
C ILE A 321 -9.47 6.91 1.78
N THR A 322 -9.67 7.29 0.52
CA THR A 322 -9.81 6.31 -0.55
C THR A 322 -9.62 6.90 -1.94
N ARG A 323 -9.31 6.05 -2.93
CA ARG A 323 -9.49 6.42 -4.33
C ARG A 323 -10.99 6.44 -4.66
N LEU A 324 -11.43 7.42 -5.43
CA LEU A 324 -12.83 7.55 -5.81
C LEU A 324 -13.10 6.74 -7.08
N THR A 325 -13.27 5.43 -6.92
CA THR A 325 -13.60 4.48 -7.99
C THR A 325 -14.85 3.68 -7.65
N VAL A 326 -15.48 3.06 -8.65
CA VAL A 326 -16.66 2.19 -8.43
C VAL A 326 -16.35 1.07 -7.43
N GLN A 327 -15.15 0.47 -7.52
CA GLN A 327 -14.65 -0.52 -6.55
C GLN A 327 -14.77 -0.04 -5.10
N LYS A 328 -14.47 1.23 -4.82
CA LYS A 328 -14.44 1.80 -3.47
C LYS A 328 -15.81 2.27 -2.98
N GLY A 329 -16.88 1.91 -3.69
CA GLY A 329 -18.25 2.17 -3.25
C GLY A 329 -18.61 3.66 -3.27
N ILE A 330 -18.23 4.41 -4.32
CA ILE A 330 -18.48 5.86 -4.40
C ILE A 330 -19.95 6.27 -4.16
N HIS A 331 -20.93 5.45 -4.55
CA HIS A 331 -22.33 5.71 -4.27
C HIS A 331 -22.66 5.55 -2.77
N LEU A 332 -22.06 4.56 -2.11
CA LEU A 332 -22.13 4.35 -0.65
C LEU A 332 -21.44 5.46 0.13
N ILE A 333 -20.31 5.97 -0.37
CA ILE A 333 -19.62 7.13 0.19
C ILE A 333 -20.52 8.37 0.15
N LYS A 334 -21.13 8.66 -1.01
CA LYS A 334 -22.07 9.79 -1.16
C LYS A 334 -23.24 9.67 -0.17
N HIS A 335 -23.80 8.47 -0.03
CA HIS A 335 -24.87 8.19 0.95
C HIS A 335 -24.40 8.39 2.41
N ALA A 336 -23.25 7.84 2.77
CA ALA A 336 -22.70 7.93 4.12
C ALA A 336 -22.40 9.37 4.57
N ILE A 337 -21.99 10.23 3.63
CA ILE A 337 -21.78 11.66 3.91
C ILE A 337 -23.08 12.29 4.44
N TRP A 338 -24.17 12.13 3.70
CA TRP A 338 -25.49 12.64 4.12
C TRP A 338 -25.96 12.00 5.41
N ARG A 339 -25.81 10.67 5.54
CA ARG A 339 -26.23 9.98 6.75
C ARG A 339 -25.49 10.48 8.00
N THR A 340 -24.20 10.81 7.89
CA THR A 340 -23.43 11.35 9.01
C THR A 340 -23.92 12.74 9.39
N ILE A 341 -24.22 13.60 8.42
CA ILE A 341 -24.79 14.93 8.66
C ILE A 341 -26.14 14.82 9.38
N ASP A 342 -27.04 13.95 8.91
CA ASP A 342 -28.36 13.72 9.51
C ASP A 342 -28.25 13.24 10.97
N ARG A 343 -27.17 12.54 11.28
CA ARG A 343 -26.83 12.06 12.63
C ARG A 343 -26.04 13.07 13.46
N ASN A 344 -25.97 14.33 13.02
CA ASN A 344 -25.29 15.44 13.67
C ASN A 344 -23.77 15.22 13.87
N GLY A 345 -23.13 14.53 12.92
CA GLY A 345 -21.69 14.32 12.86
C GLY A 345 -20.99 15.20 11.83
N GLN A 346 -19.67 15.06 11.78
CA GLN A 346 -18.77 15.66 10.81
C GLN A 346 -18.19 14.63 9.86
N VAL A 347 -17.87 15.06 8.63
CA VAL A 347 -17.26 14.19 7.62
C VAL A 347 -16.03 14.85 7.01
N VAL A 348 -14.95 14.09 6.93
CA VAL A 348 -13.76 14.45 6.15
C VAL A 348 -13.48 13.37 5.14
N LEU A 349 -13.48 13.72 3.86
CA LEU A 349 -13.07 12.84 2.77
C LEU A 349 -11.75 13.33 2.19
N LEU A 350 -10.79 12.43 2.00
CA LEU A 350 -9.56 12.64 1.27
C LEU A 350 -9.43 11.61 0.15
N GLY A 351 -9.35 12.06 -1.10
CA GLY A 351 -9.25 11.17 -2.23
C GLY A 351 -9.58 11.80 -3.58
N SER A 352 -9.02 11.25 -4.65
CA SER A 352 -9.34 11.67 -6.03
C SER A 352 -9.81 10.49 -6.89
N ALA A 353 -10.47 10.82 -7.99
CA ALA A 353 -10.91 9.88 -9.01
C ALA A 353 -9.98 9.96 -10.24
N PRO A 354 -9.49 8.82 -10.75
CA PRO A 354 -8.82 8.77 -12.05
C PRO A 354 -9.77 9.07 -13.22
N ASP A 355 -11.06 8.72 -13.09
CA ASP A 355 -12.08 9.05 -14.10
C ASP A 355 -12.52 10.52 -13.91
N PRO A 356 -12.31 11.40 -14.91
CA PRO A 356 -12.68 12.81 -14.82
C PRO A 356 -14.17 13.05 -14.56
N ARG A 357 -15.05 12.14 -14.99
CA ARG A 357 -16.50 12.25 -14.74
C ARG A 357 -16.80 12.06 -13.26
N ILE A 358 -16.23 11.02 -12.65
CA ILE A 358 -16.36 10.77 -11.21
C ILE A 358 -15.72 11.90 -10.42
N GLN A 359 -14.55 12.40 -10.85
CA GLN A 359 -13.90 13.55 -10.22
C GLN A 359 -14.83 14.78 -10.22
N ASN A 360 -15.40 15.12 -11.38
CA ASN A 360 -16.30 16.26 -11.52
C ASN A 360 -17.59 16.08 -10.68
N ASP A 361 -18.14 14.87 -10.59
CA ASP A 361 -19.28 14.59 -9.73
C ASP A 361 -18.98 14.89 -8.25
N PHE A 362 -17.80 14.50 -7.77
CA PHE A 362 -17.39 14.79 -6.39
C PHE A 362 -17.06 16.28 -6.19
N VAL A 363 -16.52 16.97 -7.20
CA VAL A 363 -16.33 18.43 -7.16
C VAL A 363 -17.66 19.15 -7.03
N ASN A 364 -18.67 18.76 -7.81
CA ASN A 364 -20.02 19.33 -7.72
C ASN A 364 -20.66 19.07 -6.35
N LEU A 365 -20.52 17.85 -5.83
CA LEU A 365 -20.97 17.50 -4.49
C LEU A 365 -20.23 18.32 -3.41
N ALA A 366 -18.92 18.50 -3.54
CA ALA A 366 -18.12 19.31 -2.63
C ALA A 366 -18.59 20.76 -2.62
N ASN A 367 -18.82 21.37 -3.79
CA ASN A 367 -19.34 22.73 -3.89
C ASN A 367 -20.69 22.87 -3.19
N GLN A 368 -21.63 21.94 -3.45
CA GLN A 368 -22.93 21.93 -2.80
C GLN A 368 -22.81 21.82 -1.27
N LEU A 369 -22.01 20.89 -0.78
CA LEU A 369 -21.85 20.62 0.65
C LEU A 369 -21.07 21.71 1.37
N HIS A 370 -20.04 22.30 0.76
CA HIS A 370 -19.25 23.36 1.41
C HIS A 370 -20.06 24.64 1.55
N SER A 371 -20.97 24.94 0.61
CA SER A 371 -21.87 26.10 0.73
C SER A 371 -22.97 25.91 1.77
N SER A 372 -23.49 24.70 1.95
CA SER A 372 -24.64 24.43 2.83
C SER A 372 -24.26 23.88 4.21
N HIS A 373 -23.12 23.18 4.30
CA HIS A 373 -22.66 22.40 5.46
C HIS A 373 -21.14 22.56 5.67
N GLY A 374 -20.55 23.69 5.29
CA GLY A 374 -19.08 23.90 5.33
C GLY A 374 -18.44 23.67 6.70
N GLY A 375 -19.13 24.00 7.80
CA GLY A 375 -18.67 23.71 9.16
C GLY A 375 -18.75 22.23 9.57
N ARG A 376 -19.41 21.38 8.77
CA ARG A 376 -19.60 19.95 9.06
C ARG A 376 -18.96 18.99 8.07
N VAL A 377 -18.76 19.40 6.81
CA VAL A 377 -18.22 18.52 5.78
C VAL A 377 -17.09 19.16 5.02
N ARG A 378 -15.98 18.42 4.87
CA ARG A 378 -14.89 18.76 3.97
C ARG A 378 -14.56 17.60 3.05
N LEU A 379 -14.51 17.87 1.74
CA LEU A 379 -14.07 16.92 0.72
C LEU A 379 -12.78 17.46 0.09
N CYS A 380 -11.66 16.83 0.39
CA CYS A 380 -10.33 17.11 -0.11
C CYS A 380 -10.04 16.21 -1.31
N LEU A 381 -10.31 16.71 -2.51
CA LEU A 381 -10.31 15.90 -3.74
C LEU A 381 -8.92 15.75 -4.40
N THR A 382 -7.92 15.50 -3.56
CA THR A 382 -6.49 15.45 -3.90
C THR A 382 -5.81 14.32 -3.13
N TYR A 383 -4.52 14.14 -3.39
CA TYR A 383 -3.61 13.44 -2.50
C TYR A 383 -2.99 14.42 -1.49
N ASP A 384 -2.94 14.02 -0.23
CA ASP A 384 -2.24 14.74 0.83
C ASP A 384 -1.89 13.74 1.95
N GLU A 385 -0.67 13.22 1.93
CA GLU A 385 -0.19 12.26 2.94
C GLU A 385 -0.23 12.85 4.35
N PRO A 386 0.36 14.03 4.65
CA PRO A 386 0.26 14.62 5.98
C PRO A 386 -1.18 14.76 6.49
N LEU A 387 -2.12 15.14 5.61
CA LEU A 387 -3.53 15.20 5.96
C LEU A 387 -4.13 13.81 6.23
N SER A 388 -3.70 12.76 5.51
CA SER A 388 -4.20 11.40 5.75
C SER A 388 -3.86 10.89 7.16
N HIS A 389 -2.64 11.14 7.64
CA HIS A 389 -2.22 10.84 9.01
C HIS A 389 -3.09 11.57 10.05
N LEU A 390 -3.32 12.87 9.81
CA LEU A 390 -4.17 13.67 10.68
C LEU A 390 -5.64 13.22 10.67
N ILE A 391 -6.15 12.74 9.53
CA ILE A 391 -7.51 12.15 9.43
C ILE A 391 -7.57 10.84 10.22
N TYR A 392 -6.59 9.94 10.09
CA TYR A 392 -6.55 8.71 10.88
C TYR A 392 -6.48 9.00 12.37
N ALA A 393 -5.71 9.99 12.80
CA ALA A 393 -5.60 10.36 14.20
C ALA A 393 -6.87 11.06 14.74
N GLY A 394 -7.41 12.02 13.98
CA GLY A 394 -8.49 12.91 14.43
C GLY A 394 -9.91 12.37 14.23
N SER A 395 -10.12 11.34 13.41
CA SER A 395 -11.44 10.73 13.22
C SER A 395 -11.83 9.84 14.40
N ASP A 396 -13.12 9.76 14.71
CA ASP A 396 -13.65 8.74 15.62
C ASP A 396 -13.85 7.42 14.85
N PHE A 397 -14.34 7.52 13.61
CA PHE A 397 -14.63 6.39 12.73
C PHE A 397 -13.96 6.55 11.36
N ILE A 398 -13.51 5.44 10.77
CA ILE A 398 -13.03 5.40 9.38
C ILE A 398 -13.93 4.49 8.56
N LEU A 399 -14.60 5.05 7.55
CA LEU A 399 -15.52 4.31 6.69
C LEU A 399 -14.79 3.72 5.47
N VAL A 400 -14.95 2.41 5.25
CA VAL A 400 -14.41 1.67 4.11
C VAL A 400 -15.52 0.84 3.43
N PRO A 401 -16.34 1.45 2.55
CA PRO A 401 -17.53 0.82 1.99
C PRO A 401 -17.23 0.12 0.65
N SER A 402 -16.09 -0.56 0.54
CA SER A 402 -15.63 -1.16 -0.71
C SER A 402 -16.58 -2.25 -1.23
N ILE A 403 -16.83 -2.25 -2.54
CA ILE A 403 -17.61 -3.27 -3.27
C ILE A 403 -16.82 -4.59 -3.35
N PHE A 404 -15.51 -4.49 -3.46
CA PHE A 404 -14.59 -5.60 -3.21
C PHE A 404 -13.26 -5.04 -2.70
N GLU A 405 -12.62 -5.78 -1.81
CA GLU A 405 -11.37 -5.35 -1.19
C GLU A 405 -10.45 -6.56 -0.95
N PRO A 406 -9.45 -6.81 -1.83
CA PRO A 406 -8.59 -7.98 -1.71
C PRO A 406 -7.95 -8.12 -0.32
N CYS A 407 -7.47 -7.01 0.25
CA CYS A 407 -7.01 -6.93 1.63
C CYS A 407 -7.60 -5.70 2.34
N GLY A 408 -7.23 -4.52 1.86
CA GLY A 408 -7.48 -3.25 2.54
C GLY A 408 -6.36 -2.95 3.55
N LEU A 409 -5.78 -1.75 3.46
CA LEU A 409 -4.79 -1.25 4.44
C LEU A 409 -5.41 -0.17 5.34
N THR A 410 -6.38 0.56 4.83
CA THR A 410 -7.03 1.70 5.50
C THR A 410 -7.59 1.33 6.88
N GLN A 411 -8.19 0.15 7.02
CA GLN A 411 -8.75 -0.32 8.28
C GLN A 411 -7.68 -0.72 9.30
N LEU A 412 -6.55 -1.27 8.84
CA LEU A 412 -5.42 -1.62 9.71
C LEU A 412 -4.76 -0.34 10.25
N VAL A 413 -4.54 0.64 9.39
CA VAL A 413 -4.03 1.96 9.78
C VAL A 413 -5.02 2.68 10.71
N ALA A 414 -6.32 2.62 10.43
CA ALA A 414 -7.34 3.20 11.31
C ALA A 414 -7.25 2.63 12.74
N MET A 415 -7.20 1.29 12.87
CA MET A 415 -7.05 0.62 14.17
C MET A 415 -5.76 1.02 14.88
N ARG A 416 -4.63 1.11 14.15
CA ARG A 416 -3.35 1.57 14.69
C ARG A 416 -3.41 2.98 15.30
N TYR A 417 -4.24 3.86 14.76
CA TYR A 417 -4.49 5.23 15.24
C TYR A 417 -5.71 5.33 16.19
N GLY A 418 -6.25 4.20 16.65
CA GLY A 418 -7.41 4.16 17.55
C GLY A 418 -8.68 4.74 16.93
N SER A 419 -8.78 4.77 15.61
CA SER A 419 -9.99 5.12 14.86
C SER A 419 -10.75 3.86 14.50
N ILE A 420 -12.05 3.83 14.82
CA ILE A 420 -12.82 2.59 14.69
C ILE A 420 -13.26 2.37 13.24
N PRO A 421 -12.88 1.24 12.62
CA PRO A 421 -13.26 0.96 11.25
C PRO A 421 -14.76 0.62 11.14
N VAL A 422 -15.42 1.21 10.14
CA VAL A 422 -16.78 0.89 9.71
C VAL A 422 -16.69 0.37 8.28
N VAL A 423 -16.85 -0.95 8.08
CA VAL A 423 -16.46 -1.60 6.82
C VAL A 423 -17.56 -2.43 6.21
N ARG A 424 -17.50 -2.64 4.89
CA ARG A 424 -18.28 -3.71 4.27
C ARG A 424 -17.59 -5.07 4.48
N LYS A 425 -18.37 -6.13 4.75
CA LYS A 425 -17.90 -7.52 4.83
C LYS A 425 -17.56 -8.06 3.43
N THR A 426 -16.33 -7.84 2.98
CA THR A 426 -15.80 -8.38 1.72
C THR A 426 -14.28 -8.53 1.80
N GLY A 427 -13.74 -9.56 1.16
CA GLY A 427 -12.32 -9.86 1.08
C GLY A 427 -11.59 -9.67 2.41
N GLY A 428 -10.48 -8.95 2.40
CA GLY A 428 -9.68 -8.76 3.62
C GLY A 428 -10.31 -7.86 4.68
N LEU A 429 -11.34 -7.07 4.34
CA LEU A 429 -12.08 -6.31 5.36
C LEU A 429 -12.85 -7.26 6.28
N TYR A 430 -13.41 -8.34 5.73
CA TYR A 430 -14.05 -9.36 6.54
C TYR A 430 -13.03 -10.09 7.42
N ASP A 431 -11.86 -10.42 6.86
CA ASP A 431 -10.81 -11.13 7.61
C ASP A 431 -10.16 -10.29 8.72
N THR A 432 -10.17 -8.96 8.61
CA THR A 432 -9.48 -8.07 9.56
C THR A 432 -10.44 -7.41 10.56
N ILE A 433 -11.70 -7.18 10.20
CA ILE A 433 -12.68 -6.52 11.06
C ILE A 433 -13.68 -7.52 11.62
N PHE A 434 -13.72 -7.59 12.95
CA PHE A 434 -14.66 -8.38 13.74
C PHE A 434 -15.72 -7.45 14.32
N ASP A 435 -16.96 -7.62 13.87
CA ASP A 435 -18.10 -6.85 14.33
C ASP A 435 -18.31 -6.97 15.84
N VAL A 436 -18.44 -5.82 16.51
CA VAL A 436 -18.65 -5.73 17.97
C VAL A 436 -19.89 -6.47 18.48
N ASP A 437 -20.93 -6.58 17.67
CA ASP A 437 -22.19 -7.20 18.08
C ASP A 437 -22.24 -8.69 17.71
N HIS A 438 -21.65 -9.07 16.57
CA HIS A 438 -21.92 -10.37 15.92
C HIS A 438 -20.72 -11.32 15.80
N ASP A 439 -19.49 -10.84 15.95
CA ASP A 439 -18.29 -11.63 15.61
C ASP A 439 -17.42 -11.99 16.83
N LYS A 440 -17.99 -12.04 18.04
CA LYS A 440 -17.24 -12.40 19.27
C LYS A 440 -16.55 -13.75 19.18
N GLU A 441 -17.26 -14.78 18.73
CA GLU A 441 -16.70 -16.14 18.56
C GLU A 441 -15.64 -16.18 17.45
N ARG A 442 -15.88 -15.46 16.35
CA ARG A 442 -14.94 -15.37 15.22
C ARG A 442 -13.64 -14.69 15.64
N ALA A 443 -13.72 -13.61 16.41
CA ALA A 443 -12.53 -12.94 16.97
C ALA A 443 -11.78 -13.87 17.92
N GLN A 444 -12.49 -14.54 18.83
CA GLN A 444 -11.88 -15.45 19.81
C GLN A 444 -11.13 -16.61 19.13
N SER A 445 -11.65 -17.13 18.01
CA SER A 445 -11.02 -18.23 17.26
C SER A 445 -9.62 -17.90 16.73
N VAL A 446 -9.30 -16.62 16.56
CA VAL A 446 -7.98 -16.14 16.11
C VAL A 446 -7.18 -15.46 17.22
N GLY A 447 -7.65 -15.56 18.47
CA GLY A 447 -7.01 -14.96 19.65
C GLY A 447 -7.20 -13.44 19.77
N LEU A 448 -8.26 -12.89 19.17
CA LEU A 448 -8.56 -11.46 19.17
C LEU A 448 -9.91 -11.18 19.83
N GLU A 449 -10.16 -9.89 20.06
CA GLU A 449 -11.47 -9.35 20.46
C GLU A 449 -12.09 -8.53 19.31
N PRO A 450 -13.42 -8.31 19.32
CA PRO A 450 -14.07 -7.46 18.33
C PRO A 450 -13.51 -6.04 18.27
N ASN A 451 -13.40 -5.50 17.06
CA ASN A 451 -12.59 -4.32 16.76
C ASN A 451 -13.26 -3.30 15.80
N GLY A 452 -14.50 -3.51 15.37
CA GLY A 452 -15.15 -2.54 14.49
C GLY A 452 -16.62 -2.80 14.23
N PHE A 453 -17.18 -2.00 13.31
CA PHE A 453 -18.54 -2.16 12.84
C PHE A 453 -18.53 -2.61 11.38
N SER A 454 -19.46 -3.48 11.02
CA SER A 454 -19.52 -4.04 9.68
C SER A 454 -20.95 -4.11 9.14
N PHE A 455 -21.06 -4.13 7.81
CA PHE A 455 -22.30 -4.37 7.07
C PHE A 455 -22.05 -5.25 5.85
N GLU A 456 -23.07 -5.94 5.37
CA GLU A 456 -22.93 -6.94 4.31
C GLU A 456 -23.37 -6.41 2.93
N PHE A 457 -24.57 -5.83 2.87
CA PHE A 457 -25.17 -5.37 1.62
C PHE A 457 -24.54 -4.06 1.13
N ALA A 458 -24.15 -4.02 -0.13
CA ALA A 458 -23.57 -2.84 -0.79
C ALA A 458 -24.67 -1.84 -1.21
N ASP A 459 -25.51 -1.44 -0.27
CA ASP A 459 -26.59 -0.48 -0.48
C ASP A 459 -26.66 0.54 0.68
N SER A 460 -27.54 1.53 0.53
CA SER A 460 -27.79 2.55 1.56
C SER A 460 -28.21 1.95 2.90
N GLY A 461 -28.99 0.87 2.90
CA GLY A 461 -29.48 0.22 4.13
C GLY A 461 -28.36 -0.44 4.92
N GLY A 462 -27.42 -1.09 4.23
CA GLY A 462 -26.22 -1.67 4.84
C GLY A 462 -25.31 -0.61 5.47
N VAL A 463 -25.04 0.49 4.75
CA VAL A 463 -24.26 1.61 5.29
C VAL A 463 -24.95 2.21 6.51
N ASP A 464 -26.25 2.48 6.42
CA ASP A 464 -27.03 3.01 7.53
C ASP A 464 -26.96 2.08 8.74
N TYR A 465 -27.09 0.76 8.54
CA TYR A 465 -27.02 -0.21 9.61
C TYR A 465 -25.73 -0.09 10.44
N ALA A 466 -24.56 -0.15 9.79
CA ALA A 466 -23.29 -0.09 10.51
C ALA A 466 -22.99 1.31 11.06
N LEU A 467 -23.17 2.34 10.23
CA LEU A 467 -22.86 3.72 10.61
C LEU A 467 -23.76 4.20 11.75
N ASN A 468 -25.03 3.78 11.76
CA ASN A 468 -25.93 4.16 12.84
C ASN A 468 -25.55 3.53 14.18
N ARG A 469 -25.07 2.27 14.20
CA ARG A 469 -24.57 1.63 15.41
C ARG A 469 -23.32 2.34 15.93
N ALA A 470 -22.36 2.59 15.04
CA ALA A 470 -21.12 3.31 15.35
C ALA A 470 -21.41 4.69 15.98
N ILE A 471 -22.17 5.54 15.30
CA ILE A 471 -22.51 6.88 15.80
C ILE A 471 -23.36 6.81 17.07
N SER A 472 -24.25 5.82 17.22
CA SER A 472 -25.01 5.68 18.47
C SER A 472 -24.14 5.30 19.65
N ALA A 473 -23.11 4.46 19.45
CA ALA A 473 -22.15 4.13 20.49
C ALA A 473 -21.34 5.36 20.92
N TRP A 474 -21.01 6.27 19.99
CA TRP A 474 -20.37 7.55 20.31
C TRP A 474 -21.21 8.39 21.28
N TYR A 475 -22.53 8.51 21.03
CA TYR A 475 -23.41 9.31 21.88
C TYR A 475 -23.81 8.62 23.19
N LYS A 476 -24.06 7.31 23.16
CA LYS A 476 -24.68 6.57 24.28
C LYS A 476 -23.66 5.83 25.15
N SER A 477 -22.47 5.55 24.64
CA SER A 477 -21.52 4.62 25.24
C SER A 477 -20.07 5.06 25.01
N ARG A 478 -19.79 6.34 25.28
CA ARG A 478 -18.48 6.96 25.01
C ARG A 478 -17.31 6.29 25.73
N GLU A 479 -17.49 5.88 26.98
CA GLU A 479 -16.47 5.15 27.74
C GLU A 479 -16.14 3.80 27.12
N TRP A 480 -17.16 3.04 26.72
CA TRP A 480 -16.99 1.77 26.01
C TRP A 480 -16.31 1.99 24.66
N LEU A 481 -16.67 3.05 23.93
CA LEU A 481 -16.01 3.38 22.66
C LEU A 481 -14.53 3.71 22.88
N ASN A 482 -14.17 4.43 23.95
CA ASN A 482 -12.77 4.70 24.29
C ASN A 482 -12.00 3.41 24.61
N GLN A 483 -12.62 2.44 25.30
CA GLN A 483 -12.03 1.12 25.53
C GLN A 483 -11.84 0.35 24.22
N LEU A 484 -12.80 0.43 23.30
CA LEU A 484 -12.66 -0.15 21.96
C LEU A 484 -11.49 0.50 21.21
N CYS A 485 -11.36 1.83 21.24
CA CYS A 485 -10.23 2.53 20.62
C CYS A 485 -8.88 2.09 21.22
N LYS A 486 -8.81 1.90 22.56
CA LYS A 486 -7.60 1.37 23.22
C LYS A 486 -7.27 -0.03 22.72
N ARG A 487 -8.26 -0.93 22.72
CA ARG A 487 -8.13 -2.32 22.25
C ARG A 487 -7.59 -2.39 20.83
N VAL A 488 -8.17 -1.63 19.89
CA VAL A 488 -7.77 -1.74 18.47
C VAL A 488 -6.34 -1.28 18.21
N MET A 489 -5.82 -0.34 19.01
CA MET A 489 -4.42 0.09 18.93
C MET A 489 -3.43 -0.98 19.41
N GLU A 490 -3.87 -1.85 20.32
CA GLU A 490 -3.06 -2.91 20.93
C GLU A 490 -3.07 -4.20 20.10
N GLN A 491 -3.94 -4.30 19.10
CA GLN A 491 -3.95 -5.43 18.17
C GLN A 491 -2.76 -5.37 17.21
N ASP A 492 -2.01 -6.46 17.12
CA ASP A 492 -0.88 -6.57 16.19
C ASP A 492 -1.38 -6.86 14.77
N TRP A 493 -1.33 -5.83 13.93
CA TRP A 493 -1.58 -5.88 12.49
C TRP A 493 -0.30 -5.69 11.67
N SER A 494 0.87 -5.87 12.28
CA SER A 494 2.15 -5.80 11.59
C SER A 494 2.38 -7.01 10.67
N TRP A 495 3.47 -6.97 9.93
CA TRP A 495 3.89 -8.08 9.07
C TRP A 495 4.44 -9.29 9.80
N ASN A 496 4.57 -9.24 11.13
CA ASN A 496 5.15 -10.33 11.92
C ASN A 496 4.47 -11.68 11.64
N ARG A 497 3.13 -11.70 11.62
CA ARG A 497 2.37 -12.94 11.40
C ARG A 497 2.29 -13.33 9.91
N PRO A 498 1.88 -12.44 8.98
CA PRO A 498 1.91 -12.75 7.54
C PRO A 498 3.26 -13.24 7.02
N ALA A 499 4.37 -12.70 7.54
CA ALA A 499 5.71 -13.13 7.13
C ALA A 499 5.96 -14.61 7.38
N LEU A 500 5.48 -15.13 8.52
CA LEU A 500 5.60 -16.54 8.86
C LEU A 500 4.80 -17.41 7.89
N ASP A 501 3.58 -16.99 7.54
CA ASP A 501 2.73 -17.69 6.58
C ASP A 501 3.40 -17.76 5.18
N TYR A 502 4.05 -16.68 4.74
CA TYR A 502 4.84 -16.67 3.50
C TYR A 502 6.07 -17.58 3.59
N ILE A 503 6.77 -17.60 4.73
CA ILE A 503 7.91 -18.50 4.96
C ILE A 503 7.46 -19.96 4.88
N GLU A 504 6.34 -20.32 5.50
CA GLU A 504 5.76 -21.66 5.41
C GLU A 504 5.41 -22.04 3.97
N LEU A 505 4.82 -21.11 3.21
CA LEU A 505 4.53 -21.31 1.80
C LEU A 505 5.81 -21.57 0.99
N TYR A 506 6.88 -20.82 1.23
CA TYR A 506 8.16 -21.01 0.55
C TYR A 506 8.77 -22.38 0.86
N TYR A 507 8.72 -22.81 2.12
CA TYR A 507 9.15 -24.16 2.50
C TYR A 507 8.28 -25.23 1.80
N ALA A 508 6.97 -25.04 1.75
CA ALA A 508 6.06 -25.94 1.05
C ALA A 508 6.31 -26.01 -0.47
N ALA A 509 6.78 -24.94 -1.10
CA ALA A 509 7.10 -24.93 -2.53
C ALA A 509 8.41 -25.64 -2.88
N ARG A 510 9.37 -25.67 -1.94
CA ARG A 510 10.69 -26.31 -2.13
C ARG A 510 10.68 -27.83 -1.91
N LYS A 511 9.70 -28.36 -1.17
CA LYS A 511 9.45 -29.80 -1.04
C LYS A 511 8.99 -30.38 -2.37
#